data_AF-A0A0D2WXF2-F1
#
_entry.id   AF-A0A0D2WXF2-F1
#
_cell.length_a   1.000
_cell.length_b   1.000
_cell.length_c   1.000
_cell.angle_alpha   90.00
_cell.angle_beta   90.00
_cell.angle_gamma   90.00
#
_symmetry.space_group_name_H-M   'P 1'
#
loop_
_entity.id
_entity.type
_entity.pdbx_description
1 polymer ?
#
loop_
_entity_poly.entity_id
_entity_poly.type
_entity_poly.pdbx_seq_one_letter_code
_entity_poly.pdbx_strand_id
1 'polypeptide(L)'
;MDRTLGDVIDQHLILSSILNLPADHEIRKWPVADVALVDWPVMQQLLNEELPVDDKPATKAKRLVAFNLLQHLLDQATIGAPPVVPHLRESDTPTRFKGVVNGVLSLTNGAVLSAAAVVDSSTQPFASMDLLQQYLEDRLGNLARLEIVTLDLSGNDLRNSDMPYIVTLVQALKCPVVKLRSNRLGMGVPTTDNNSPVHYLVSLAAEKYVRFLDIVNNYVSAVDWDPAYRQFTSNNETTWRKLVYLPLSWVSTHKWQSSICGEHTDAAMDCHNKFYWAGLTDPVFTRSDQLPELN
;
A
#
# COMPACT_ATOMS: atom_id res chain seq x y z
N MET A 1 -24.19 -10.57 10.38
CA MET A 1 -23.87 -9.16 10.65
C MET A 1 -22.37 -9.10 10.75
N ASP A 2 -21.72 -8.26 9.94
CA ASP A 2 -20.27 -8.14 9.95
C ASP A 2 -19.81 -7.51 11.27
N ARG A 3 -18.78 -8.08 11.89
CA ARG A 3 -18.18 -7.53 13.10
C ARG A 3 -17.64 -6.13 12.80
N THR A 4 -17.97 -5.15 13.63
CA THR A 4 -17.56 -3.76 13.47
C THR A 4 -16.42 -3.37 14.40
N LEU A 5 -15.78 -2.23 14.15
CA LEU A 5 -14.76 -1.66 15.03
C LEU A 5 -15.32 -1.41 16.44
N GLY A 6 -16.56 -0.95 16.55
CA GLY A 6 -17.25 -0.74 17.82
C GLY A 6 -17.37 -2.04 18.61
N ASP A 7 -17.69 -3.16 17.94
CA ASP A 7 -17.78 -4.48 18.60
C ASP A 7 -16.43 -4.91 19.19
N VAL A 8 -15.32 -4.66 18.49
CA VAL A 8 -13.97 -4.99 18.99
C VAL A 8 -13.61 -4.12 20.21
N ILE A 9 -13.92 -2.82 20.15
CA ILE A 9 -13.65 -1.88 21.23
C ILE A 9 -14.47 -2.24 22.49
N ASP A 10 -15.76 -2.53 22.33
CA ASP A 10 -16.66 -2.79 23.46
C ASP A 10 -16.39 -4.12 24.16
N GLN A 11 -15.95 -5.12 23.40
CA GLN A 11 -15.60 -6.44 23.94
C GLN A 11 -14.32 -6.41 24.78
N HIS A 12 -13.53 -5.34 24.73
CA HIS A 12 -12.28 -5.23 25.49
C HIS A 12 -12.31 -4.04 26.46
N LEU A 13 -12.38 -4.32 27.77
CA LEU A 13 -12.50 -3.32 28.85
C LEU A 13 -11.45 -2.20 28.78
N ILE A 14 -10.20 -2.55 28.42
CA ILE A 14 -9.12 -1.57 28.25
C ILE A 14 -9.41 -0.62 27.08
N LEU A 15 -9.91 -1.13 25.95
CA LEU A 15 -10.19 -0.33 24.77
C LEU A 15 -11.39 0.57 24.99
N SER A 16 -12.49 0.03 25.51
CA SER A 16 -13.70 0.81 25.77
C SER A 16 -13.45 1.93 26.79
N SER A 17 -12.65 1.68 27.82
CA SER A 17 -12.33 2.71 28.84
C SER A 17 -11.33 3.76 28.38
N ILE A 18 -10.35 3.43 27.53
CA ILE A 18 -9.29 4.36 27.11
C ILE A 18 -9.67 5.13 25.86
N LEU A 19 -10.25 4.47 24.86
CA LEU A 19 -10.68 5.10 23.61
C LEU A 19 -12.00 5.85 23.82
N ASN A 20 -12.94 5.32 24.62
CA ASN A 20 -14.17 6.03 24.98
C ASN A 20 -14.88 6.73 23.79
N LEU A 21 -14.84 6.11 22.60
CA LEU A 21 -15.48 6.65 21.40
C LEU A 21 -17.01 6.57 21.58
N PRO A 22 -17.77 7.66 21.33
CA PRO A 22 -19.23 7.66 21.47
C PRO A 22 -19.88 6.52 20.69
N ALA A 23 -20.86 5.81 21.26
CA ALA A 23 -21.43 4.60 20.64
C ALA A 23 -22.03 4.82 19.24
N ASP A 24 -22.51 6.03 18.97
CA ASP A 24 -23.10 6.46 17.71
C ASP A 24 -22.09 6.97 16.68
N HIS A 25 -20.82 7.10 17.07
CA HIS A 25 -19.74 7.61 16.23
C HIS A 25 -19.57 6.79 14.94
N GLU A 26 -19.37 7.47 13.82
CA GLU A 26 -19.34 6.85 12.48
C GLU A 26 -18.27 5.77 12.36
N ILE A 27 -17.05 6.04 12.84
CA ILE A 27 -15.90 5.11 12.79
C ILE A 27 -16.17 3.76 13.47
N ARG A 28 -17.05 3.73 14.49
CA ARG A 28 -17.39 2.49 15.19
C ARG A 28 -18.22 1.55 14.34
N LYS A 29 -18.91 2.06 13.33
CA LYS A 29 -19.77 1.28 12.43
C LYS A 29 -18.99 0.64 11.29
N TRP A 30 -17.68 0.88 11.21
CA TRP A 30 -16.84 0.34 10.16
C TRP A 30 -16.65 -1.16 10.34
N PRO A 31 -16.89 -1.99 9.29
CA PRO A 31 -16.58 -3.41 9.33
C PRO A 31 -15.10 -3.66 9.59
N VAL A 32 -14.77 -4.62 10.44
CA VAL A 32 -13.37 -4.97 10.76
C VAL A 32 -12.56 -5.28 9.50
N ALA A 33 -13.16 -6.01 8.56
CA ALA A 33 -12.52 -6.36 7.29
C ALA A 33 -12.24 -5.14 6.39
N ASP A 34 -12.96 -4.03 6.57
CA ASP A 34 -12.66 -2.77 5.88
C ASP A 34 -11.54 -2.02 6.61
N VAL A 35 -11.57 -1.97 7.94
CA VAL A 35 -10.49 -1.35 8.75
C VAL A 35 -9.13 -1.96 8.44
N ALA A 36 -9.10 -3.26 8.13
CA ALA A 36 -7.90 -4.01 7.75
C ALA A 36 -7.18 -3.49 6.49
N LEU A 37 -7.91 -2.79 5.61
CA LEU A 37 -7.39 -2.23 4.37
C LEU A 37 -6.71 -0.86 4.58
N VAL A 38 -6.73 -0.35 5.81
CA VAL A 38 -6.21 0.96 6.18
C VAL A 38 -4.79 0.81 6.76
N ASP A 39 -3.88 1.67 6.33
CA ASP A 39 -2.56 1.76 6.95
C ASP A 39 -2.67 2.13 8.44
N TRP A 40 -2.02 1.36 9.32
CA TRP A 40 -2.22 1.49 10.75
C TRP A 40 -1.81 2.86 11.31
N PRO A 41 -0.65 3.44 10.96
CA PRO A 41 -0.32 4.83 11.29
C PRO A 41 -1.44 5.82 10.94
N VAL A 42 -2.05 5.69 9.76
CA VAL A 42 -3.16 6.54 9.33
C VAL A 42 -4.42 6.30 10.16
N MET A 43 -4.75 5.04 10.45
CA MET A 43 -5.89 4.68 11.30
C MET A 43 -5.71 5.22 12.74
N GLN A 44 -4.50 5.09 13.29
CA GLN A 44 -4.15 5.61 14.61
C GLN A 44 -4.25 7.13 14.67
N GLN A 45 -3.82 7.84 13.62
CA GLN A 45 -3.97 9.28 13.52
C GLN A 45 -5.45 9.66 13.52
N LEU A 46 -6.26 9.04 12.64
CA LEU A 46 -7.70 9.30 12.55
C LEU A 46 -8.39 9.06 13.90
N LEU A 47 -8.12 7.92 14.54
CA LEU A 47 -8.69 7.64 15.86
C LEU A 47 -8.28 8.71 16.87
N ASN A 48 -7.00 9.12 16.90
CA ASN A 48 -6.54 10.17 17.81
C ASN A 48 -7.24 11.51 17.61
N GLU A 49 -7.56 11.88 16.37
CA GLU A 49 -8.28 13.12 16.04
C GLU A 49 -9.72 13.12 16.60
N GLU A 50 -10.34 11.95 16.71
CA GLU A 50 -11.69 11.79 17.27
C GLU A 50 -11.70 11.65 18.81
N LEU A 51 -10.54 11.51 19.44
CA LEU A 51 -10.41 11.43 20.89
C LEU A 51 -10.30 12.83 21.53
N PRO A 52 -10.79 13.03 22.76
CA PRO A 52 -10.60 14.29 23.47
C PRO A 52 -9.12 14.71 23.53
N VAL A 53 -8.82 15.99 23.29
CA VAL A 53 -7.45 16.51 23.43
C VAL A 53 -7.03 16.42 24.89
N ASP A 54 -6.01 15.61 25.19
CA ASP A 54 -5.40 15.51 26.52
C ASP A 54 -3.87 15.44 26.39
N ASP A 55 -3.20 16.47 26.87
CA ASP A 55 -1.74 16.60 26.77
C ASP A 55 -0.97 15.88 27.89
N LYS A 56 -1.65 15.25 28.84
CA LYS A 56 -0.99 14.52 29.91
C LYS A 56 -0.19 13.32 29.35
N PRO A 57 1.12 13.20 29.66
CA PRO A 57 1.95 12.09 29.19
C PRO A 57 1.38 10.71 29.54
N ALA A 58 0.78 10.58 30.72
CA ALA A 58 0.14 9.34 31.16
C ALA A 58 -1.07 8.93 30.29
N THR A 59 -1.84 9.90 29.79
CA THR A 59 -2.97 9.64 28.88
C THR A 59 -2.45 9.25 27.50
N LYS A 60 -1.42 9.93 26.98
CA LYS A 60 -0.76 9.58 25.71
C LYS A 60 -0.18 8.16 25.72
N ALA A 61 0.50 7.78 26.80
CA ALA A 61 1.03 6.42 26.95
C ALA A 61 -0.09 5.35 26.99
N LYS A 62 -1.18 5.60 27.74
CA LYS A 62 -2.34 4.70 27.77
C LYS A 62 -3.00 4.55 26.41
N ARG A 63 -3.15 5.63 25.65
CA ARG A 63 -3.69 5.60 24.28
C ARG A 63 -2.81 4.77 23.36
N LEU A 64 -1.50 4.93 23.40
CA LEU A 64 -0.59 4.12 22.60
C LEU A 64 -0.74 2.63 22.89
N VAL A 65 -0.84 2.25 24.17
CA VAL A 65 -1.10 0.86 24.58
C VAL A 65 -2.45 0.36 24.04
N ALA A 66 -3.50 1.18 24.13
CA ALA A 66 -4.82 0.83 23.60
C ALA A 66 -4.80 0.68 22.07
N PHE A 67 -4.09 1.54 21.34
CA PHE A 67 -3.92 1.41 19.90
C PHE A 67 -3.19 0.13 19.52
N ASN A 68 -2.05 -0.17 20.15
CA ASN A 68 -1.31 -1.41 19.86
C ASN A 68 -2.16 -2.65 20.14
N LEU A 69 -2.95 -2.63 21.22
CA LEU A 69 -3.90 -3.70 21.52
C LEU A 69 -5.01 -3.79 20.47
N LEU A 70 -5.59 -2.66 20.06
CA LEU A 70 -6.63 -2.63 19.03
C LEU A 70 -6.10 -3.18 17.70
N GLN A 71 -4.90 -2.77 17.28
CA GLN A 71 -4.23 -3.32 16.10
C GLN A 71 -4.13 -4.84 16.18
N HIS A 72 -3.60 -5.35 17.29
CA HIS A 72 -3.44 -6.79 17.50
C HIS A 72 -4.77 -7.55 17.43
N LEU A 73 -5.85 -7.00 18.01
CA LEU A 73 -7.17 -7.62 17.96
C LEU A 73 -7.79 -7.56 16.57
N LEU A 74 -7.55 -6.49 15.81
CA LEU A 74 -7.99 -6.37 14.43
C LEU A 74 -7.26 -7.39 13.55
N ASP A 75 -5.94 -7.51 13.69
CA ASP A 75 -5.12 -8.50 12.97
C ASP A 75 -5.63 -9.92 13.22
N GLN A 76 -5.96 -10.27 14.47
CA GLN A 76 -6.57 -11.55 14.82
C GLN A 76 -7.97 -11.75 14.23
N ALA A 77 -8.77 -10.68 14.15
CA ALA A 77 -10.13 -10.75 13.66
C ALA A 77 -10.22 -10.78 12.13
N THR A 78 -9.18 -10.31 11.43
CA THR A 78 -9.06 -10.36 9.97
C THR A 78 -8.55 -11.70 9.45
N ILE A 79 -7.85 -12.46 10.31
CA ILE A 79 -7.52 -13.87 10.07
C ILE A 79 -8.82 -14.69 10.19
N GLY A 80 -9.54 -14.82 9.07
CA GLY A 80 -10.61 -15.82 8.91
C GLY A 80 -11.95 -15.27 8.47
N ALA A 81 -12.00 -14.01 8.01
CA ALA A 81 -13.25 -13.44 7.49
C ALA A 81 -13.62 -14.14 6.17
N PRO A 82 -14.77 -14.86 6.09
CA PRO A 82 -15.25 -15.39 4.82
C PRO A 82 -15.54 -14.25 3.85
N PRO A 83 -15.47 -14.48 2.52
CA PRO A 83 -15.83 -13.48 1.52
C PRO A 83 -17.26 -13.01 1.79
N VAL A 84 -17.39 -11.74 2.18
CA VAL A 84 -18.68 -11.12 2.50
C VAL A 84 -19.45 -10.89 1.20
N VAL A 85 -20.72 -11.27 1.19
CA VAL A 85 -21.65 -11.09 0.06
C VAL A 85 -21.81 -9.59 -0.24
N PRO A 86 -21.83 -9.15 -1.52
CA PRO A 86 -21.86 -7.73 -1.85
C PRO A 86 -23.14 -7.08 -1.31
N HIS A 87 -22.97 -6.05 -0.49
CA HIS A 87 -24.02 -5.06 -0.26
C HIS A 87 -23.68 -3.84 -1.09
N LEU A 88 -24.30 -3.75 -2.28
CA LEU A 88 -24.45 -2.50 -3.03
C LEU A 88 -25.01 -1.45 -2.05
N ARG A 89 -24.16 -0.52 -1.60
CA ARG A 89 -24.64 0.67 -0.89
C ARG A 89 -24.89 1.73 -1.95
N GLU A 90 -26.13 2.20 -1.98
CA GLU A 90 -26.53 3.36 -2.77
C GLU A 90 -25.66 4.57 -2.41
N SER A 91 -25.23 5.24 -3.47
CA SER A 91 -24.53 6.52 -3.50
C SER A 91 -25.34 7.58 -2.77
N ASP A 92 -24.69 8.39 -1.92
CA ASP A 92 -24.98 9.83 -1.72
C ASP A 92 -24.23 10.47 -0.53
N THR A 93 -23.35 9.75 0.16
CA THR A 93 -22.40 10.36 1.11
C THR A 93 -21.03 10.59 0.47
N PRO A 94 -20.38 11.74 0.69
CA PRO A 94 -19.01 11.98 0.23
C PRO A 94 -18.06 11.08 1.04
N THR A 95 -17.85 9.86 0.55
CA THR A 95 -16.77 8.91 0.83
C THR A 95 -15.92 9.18 2.09
N ARG A 96 -16.52 9.02 3.29
CA ARG A 96 -15.80 8.88 4.57
C ARG A 96 -15.45 7.43 4.96
N PHE A 97 -15.73 6.50 4.05
CA PHE A 97 -14.95 5.30 3.71
C PHE A 97 -15.31 3.89 4.30
N LYS A 98 -15.16 2.86 3.44
CA LYS A 98 -15.24 1.38 3.60
C LYS A 98 -13.90 0.61 3.32
N GLY A 99 -12.72 1.03 3.82
CA GLY A 99 -11.39 0.43 3.52
C GLY A 99 -10.21 1.23 2.87
N VAL A 100 -10.19 2.57 2.88
CA VAL A 100 -9.16 3.49 2.32
C VAL A 100 -9.31 4.80 3.09
N VAL A 101 -8.42 5.06 4.03
CA VAL A 101 -8.49 6.30 4.80
C VAL A 101 -7.52 7.30 4.22
N ASN A 102 -7.99 8.54 4.03
CA ASN A 102 -7.18 9.65 3.50
C ASN A 102 -6.41 9.32 2.21
N GLY A 103 -7.01 8.48 1.35
CA GLY A 103 -6.42 8.05 0.08
C GLY A 103 -5.38 6.91 0.18
N VAL A 104 -5.26 6.22 1.31
CA VAL A 104 -4.32 5.09 1.45
C VAL A 104 -5.05 3.76 1.42
N LEU A 105 -4.68 2.90 0.47
CA LEU A 105 -5.11 1.50 0.40
C LEU A 105 -3.92 0.59 0.72
N SER A 106 -3.95 -0.02 1.90
CA SER A 106 -2.89 -0.91 2.40
C SER A 106 -3.30 -2.36 2.25
N LEU A 107 -2.56 -3.10 1.44
CA LEU A 107 -2.76 -4.51 1.13
C LEU A 107 -1.43 -5.24 1.32
N THR A 108 -0.83 -5.12 2.50
CA THR A 108 0.54 -5.57 2.76
C THR A 108 0.62 -6.91 3.48
N ASN A 109 1.83 -7.49 3.55
CA ASN A 109 2.20 -8.58 4.46
C ASN A 109 1.30 -9.84 4.36
N GLY A 110 1.06 -10.30 3.14
CA GLY A 110 0.28 -11.52 2.87
C GLY A 110 -1.23 -11.30 2.76
N ALA A 111 -1.68 -10.04 2.78
CA ALA A 111 -3.04 -9.65 2.45
C ALA A 111 -3.46 -10.07 1.04
N VAL A 112 -2.51 -10.16 0.10
CA VAL A 112 -2.75 -10.58 -1.28
C VAL A 112 -1.91 -11.80 -1.59
N LEU A 113 -2.53 -12.82 -2.18
CA LEU A 113 -1.82 -14.02 -2.62
C LEU A 113 -1.38 -13.88 -4.08
N SER A 114 -0.12 -14.16 -4.37
CA SER A 114 0.37 -14.29 -5.76
C SER A 114 -0.51 -15.27 -6.54
N ALA A 115 -0.89 -14.93 -7.77
CA ALA A 115 -1.69 -15.80 -8.65
C ALA A 115 -0.96 -17.12 -9.00
N ALA A 116 0.37 -17.14 -8.87
CA ALA A 116 1.21 -18.33 -9.05
C ALA A 116 1.47 -19.12 -7.75
N ALA A 117 0.89 -18.71 -6.62
CA ALA A 117 1.07 -19.39 -5.34
C ALA A 117 -0.05 -20.41 -5.11
N VAL A 118 0.31 -21.53 -4.47
CA VAL A 118 -0.67 -22.48 -3.95
C VAL A 118 -1.09 -22.00 -2.57
N VAL A 119 -2.40 -21.95 -2.31
CA VAL A 119 -2.94 -21.57 -1.01
C VAL A 119 -2.46 -22.57 0.04
N ASP A 120 -1.62 -22.14 0.98
CA ASP A 120 -1.36 -22.91 2.20
C ASP A 120 -2.49 -22.63 3.20
N SER A 121 -2.93 -23.67 3.89
CA SER A 121 -3.90 -23.62 5.00
C SER A 121 -3.55 -22.60 6.10
N SER A 122 -2.27 -22.22 6.24
CA SER A 122 -1.82 -21.22 7.21
C SER A 122 -1.95 -19.76 6.74
N THR A 123 -2.18 -19.53 5.44
CA THR A 123 -2.33 -18.17 4.87
C THR A 123 -3.79 -17.86 4.60
N GLN A 124 -4.27 -16.71 5.09
CA GLN A 124 -5.64 -16.25 4.88
C GLN A 124 -5.63 -14.88 4.18
N PRO A 125 -5.27 -14.85 2.88
CA PRO A 125 -5.29 -13.62 2.08
C PRO A 125 -6.72 -13.12 1.86
N PHE A 126 -6.88 -11.83 1.58
CA PHE A 126 -8.16 -11.25 1.15
C PHE A 126 -8.60 -11.80 -0.20
N ALA A 127 -7.67 -11.85 -1.15
CA ALA A 127 -7.87 -12.35 -2.50
C ALA A 127 -6.54 -12.77 -3.12
N SER A 128 -6.61 -13.60 -4.16
CA SER A 128 -5.50 -13.76 -5.09
C SER A 128 -5.37 -12.54 -5.98
N MET A 129 -4.15 -12.25 -6.46
CA MET A 129 -3.85 -11.06 -7.25
C MET A 129 -4.68 -10.96 -8.54
N ASP A 130 -4.99 -12.08 -9.18
CA ASP A 130 -5.82 -12.16 -10.39
C ASP A 130 -7.31 -11.85 -10.15
N LEU A 131 -7.78 -11.96 -8.89
CA LEU A 131 -9.15 -11.64 -8.49
C LEU A 131 -9.25 -10.35 -7.66
N LEU A 132 -8.11 -9.73 -7.31
CA LEU A 132 -8.07 -8.63 -6.37
C LEU A 132 -8.86 -7.40 -6.82
N GLN A 133 -8.81 -7.06 -8.12
CA GLN A 133 -9.58 -5.93 -8.62
C GLN A 133 -11.09 -6.14 -8.41
N GLN A 134 -11.60 -7.32 -8.77
CA GLN A 134 -13.01 -7.66 -8.57
C GLN A 134 -13.37 -7.62 -7.08
N TYR A 135 -12.53 -8.19 -6.22
CA TYR A 135 -12.73 -8.15 -4.78
C TYR A 135 -12.84 -6.71 -4.26
N LEU A 136 -11.95 -5.82 -4.70
CA LEU A 136 -11.98 -4.41 -4.30
C LEU A 136 -13.20 -3.69 -4.88
N GLU A 137 -13.63 -3.98 -6.11
CA GLU A 137 -14.84 -3.42 -6.71
C GLU A 137 -16.10 -3.83 -5.94
N ASP A 138 -16.19 -5.09 -5.53
CA ASP A 138 -17.32 -5.61 -4.73
C ASP A 138 -17.40 -4.94 -3.35
N ARG A 139 -16.25 -4.58 -2.76
CA ARG A 139 -16.15 -4.01 -1.42
C ARG A 139 -16.25 -2.48 -1.40
N LEU A 140 -15.49 -1.83 -2.28
CA LEU A 140 -15.28 -0.39 -2.31
C LEU A 140 -16.13 0.31 -3.36
N GLY A 141 -16.71 -0.43 -4.30
CA GLY A 141 -17.44 0.11 -5.44
C GLY A 141 -16.51 0.51 -6.59
N ASN A 142 -16.91 1.50 -7.37
CA ASN A 142 -16.14 1.92 -8.55
C ASN A 142 -14.77 2.50 -8.15
N LEU A 143 -13.71 1.73 -8.40
CA LEU A 143 -12.33 2.05 -8.05
C LEU A 143 -11.84 3.35 -8.67
N ALA A 144 -12.27 3.69 -9.89
CA ALA A 144 -11.85 4.92 -10.57
C ALA A 144 -12.41 6.20 -9.92
N ARG A 145 -13.37 6.07 -8.99
CA ARG A 145 -13.90 7.19 -8.18
C ARG A 145 -13.23 7.28 -6.81
N LEU A 146 -12.40 6.31 -6.45
CA LEU A 146 -11.65 6.33 -5.21
C LEU A 146 -10.44 7.22 -5.42
N GLU A 147 -10.35 8.33 -4.68
CA GLU A 147 -9.16 9.19 -4.67
C GLU A 147 -8.05 8.51 -3.83
N ILE A 148 -7.46 7.45 -4.39
CA ILE A 148 -6.35 6.71 -3.79
C ILE A 148 -5.04 7.37 -4.21
N VAL A 149 -4.28 7.80 -3.20
CA VAL A 149 -2.95 8.40 -3.31
C VAL A 149 -1.89 7.30 -3.26
N THR A 150 -1.98 6.40 -2.28
CA THR A 150 -1.02 5.30 -2.08
C THR A 150 -1.72 3.94 -2.17
N LEU A 151 -1.24 3.10 -3.09
CA LEU A 151 -1.50 1.66 -3.12
C LEU A 151 -0.27 0.94 -2.58
N ASP A 152 -0.43 0.22 -1.47
CA ASP A 152 0.65 -0.55 -0.86
C ASP A 152 0.43 -2.07 -1.00
N LEU A 153 1.23 -2.72 -1.86
CA LEU A 153 1.25 -4.17 -2.11
C LEU A 153 2.53 -4.82 -1.56
N SER A 154 3.15 -4.20 -0.57
CA SER A 154 4.42 -4.65 0.02
C SER A 154 4.33 -6.00 0.74
N GLY A 155 5.35 -6.84 0.59
CA GLY A 155 5.49 -8.05 1.42
C GLY A 155 4.48 -9.17 1.17
N ASN A 156 3.92 -9.27 -0.04
CA ASN A 156 2.92 -10.27 -0.41
C ASN A 156 3.49 -11.48 -1.18
N ASP A 157 4.81 -11.56 -1.30
CA ASP A 157 5.49 -12.59 -2.08
C ASP A 157 5.12 -12.58 -3.59
N LEU A 158 4.71 -11.43 -4.14
CA LEU A 158 4.29 -11.28 -5.53
C LEU A 158 5.44 -11.57 -6.51
N ARG A 159 5.11 -12.20 -7.63
CA ARG A 159 6.05 -12.75 -8.61
C ARG A 159 5.91 -12.07 -9.97
N ASN A 160 6.81 -12.39 -10.89
CA ASN A 160 6.77 -11.84 -12.25
C ASN A 160 5.42 -12.08 -12.96
N SER A 161 4.78 -13.22 -12.70
CA SER A 161 3.45 -13.56 -13.25
C SER A 161 2.33 -12.65 -12.77
N ASP A 162 2.52 -11.94 -11.65
CA ASP A 162 1.52 -11.06 -11.06
C ASP A 162 1.50 -9.65 -11.69
N MET A 163 2.58 -9.28 -12.38
CA MET A 163 2.77 -7.94 -12.96
C MET A 163 1.63 -7.48 -13.89
N PRO A 164 1.04 -8.31 -14.78
CA PRO A 164 -0.08 -7.89 -15.61
C PRO A 164 -1.31 -7.47 -14.77
N TYR A 165 -1.59 -8.19 -13.68
CA TYR A 165 -2.70 -7.89 -12.79
C TYR A 165 -2.42 -6.62 -11.96
N ILE A 166 -1.19 -6.44 -11.50
CA ILE A 166 -0.75 -5.23 -10.80
C ILE A 166 -0.94 -4.01 -11.70
N VAL A 167 -0.52 -4.10 -12.97
CA VAL A 167 -0.70 -3.00 -13.95
C VAL A 167 -2.17 -2.64 -14.13
N THR A 168 -3.02 -3.66 -14.30
CA THR A 168 -4.47 -3.45 -14.47
C THR A 168 -5.07 -2.78 -13.24
N LEU A 169 -4.70 -3.23 -12.04
CA LEU A 169 -5.17 -2.65 -10.78
C LEU A 169 -4.72 -1.19 -10.62
N VAL A 170 -3.44 -0.89 -10.88
CA VAL A 170 -2.90 0.48 -10.81
C VAL A 170 -3.62 1.41 -11.78
N GLN A 171 -3.91 0.93 -13.00
CA GLN A 171 -4.66 1.68 -14.01
C GLN A 171 -6.12 1.93 -13.60
N ALA A 172 -6.76 0.97 -12.93
CA ALA A 172 -8.12 1.11 -12.41
C ALA A 172 -8.19 2.16 -11.28
N LEU A 173 -7.23 2.14 -10.36
CA LEU A 173 -7.17 3.06 -9.21
C LEU A 173 -6.61 4.44 -9.57
N LYS A 174 -5.80 4.53 -10.64
CA LYS A 174 -5.04 5.73 -11.04
C LYS A 174 -4.19 6.30 -9.88
N CYS A 175 -3.60 5.42 -9.08
CA CYS A 175 -2.87 5.81 -7.88
C CYS A 175 -1.49 6.44 -8.19
N PRO A 176 -1.15 7.61 -7.61
CA PRO A 176 0.15 8.24 -7.75
C PRO A 176 1.34 7.50 -7.13
N VAL A 177 1.14 6.83 -6.00
CA VAL A 177 2.19 6.11 -5.28
C VAL A 177 1.86 4.63 -5.26
N VAL A 178 2.77 3.83 -5.82
CA VAL A 178 2.63 2.37 -5.86
C VAL A 178 3.82 1.76 -5.12
N LYS A 179 3.55 0.98 -4.07
CA LYS A 179 4.57 0.29 -3.29
C LYS A 179 4.51 -1.20 -3.55
N LEU A 180 5.60 -1.74 -4.07
CA LEU A 180 5.81 -3.15 -4.42
C LEU A 180 7.01 -3.75 -3.65
N ARG A 181 7.42 -3.14 -2.55
CA ARG A 181 8.65 -3.52 -1.85
C ARG A 181 8.57 -4.94 -1.28
N SER A 182 9.73 -5.57 -1.08
CA SER A 182 9.85 -6.88 -0.42
C SER A 182 8.96 -7.97 -1.05
N ASN A 183 8.82 -7.95 -2.37
CA ASN A 183 8.19 -9.02 -3.15
C ASN A 183 9.27 -9.87 -3.86
N ARG A 184 8.86 -10.83 -4.68
CA ARG A 184 9.74 -11.71 -5.47
C ARG A 184 9.85 -11.28 -6.92
N LEU A 185 9.62 -10.01 -7.24
CA LEU A 185 9.77 -9.50 -8.59
C LEU A 185 11.24 -9.59 -9.01
N GLY A 186 11.50 -10.06 -10.23
CA GLY A 186 12.86 -10.34 -10.72
C GLY A 186 13.41 -11.72 -10.31
N MET A 187 12.70 -12.50 -9.50
CA MET A 187 13.14 -13.86 -9.17
C MET A 187 12.87 -14.79 -10.37
N GLY A 188 13.93 -15.35 -10.96
CA GLY A 188 13.85 -16.25 -12.10
C GLY A 188 14.99 -16.03 -13.10
N VAL A 189 14.86 -16.58 -14.30
CA VAL A 189 15.81 -16.32 -15.39
C VAL A 189 15.49 -14.96 -16.01
N PRO A 190 16.46 -14.03 -16.12
CA PRO A 190 16.30 -12.79 -16.85
C PRO A 190 15.77 -13.04 -18.26
N THR A 191 14.70 -12.36 -18.66
CA THR A 191 14.16 -12.45 -20.01
C THR A 191 14.24 -11.10 -20.69
N THR A 192 14.54 -11.11 -21.99
CA THR A 192 14.53 -9.91 -22.85
C THR A 192 13.15 -9.63 -23.43
N ASP A 193 12.14 -10.40 -23.04
CA ASP A 193 10.81 -10.34 -23.62
C ASP A 193 10.03 -9.13 -23.09
N ASN A 194 9.07 -8.64 -23.88
CA ASN A 194 8.12 -7.60 -23.47
C ASN A 194 7.24 -7.99 -22.27
N ASN A 195 7.35 -9.23 -21.79
CA ASN A 195 6.67 -9.73 -20.59
C ASN A 195 7.62 -9.88 -19.38
N SER A 196 8.79 -9.22 -19.41
CA SER A 196 9.70 -9.17 -18.26
C SER A 196 9.13 -8.28 -17.14
N PRO A 197 9.45 -8.55 -15.87
CA PRO A 197 9.01 -7.70 -14.76
C PRO A 197 9.47 -6.24 -14.93
N VAL A 198 10.66 -6.03 -15.52
CA VAL A 198 11.18 -4.69 -15.81
C VAL A 198 10.31 -3.94 -16.81
N HIS A 199 9.85 -4.60 -17.87
CA HIS A 199 8.97 -3.96 -18.86
C HIS A 199 7.68 -3.43 -18.21
N TYR A 200 7.06 -4.21 -17.32
CA TYR A 200 5.88 -3.80 -16.58
C TYR A 200 6.16 -2.68 -15.57
N LEU A 201 7.31 -2.70 -14.88
CA LEU A 201 7.69 -1.62 -13.97
C LEU A 201 7.91 -0.30 -14.72
N VAL A 202 8.53 -0.37 -15.89
CA VAL A 202 8.71 0.81 -16.75
C VAL A 202 7.37 1.31 -17.29
N SER A 203 6.47 0.42 -17.73
CA SER A 203 5.16 0.84 -18.22
C SER A 203 4.33 1.51 -17.13
N LEU A 204 4.37 0.99 -15.89
CA LEU A 204 3.76 1.64 -14.72
C LEU A 204 4.37 3.02 -14.46
N ALA A 205 5.69 3.16 -14.45
CA ALA A 205 6.34 4.45 -14.24
C ALA A 205 6.06 5.45 -15.38
N ALA A 206 5.83 4.97 -16.60
CA ALA A 206 5.46 5.81 -17.74
C ALA A 206 4.03 6.39 -17.62
N GLU A 207 3.17 5.83 -16.77
CA GLU A 207 1.81 6.35 -16.56
C GLU A 207 1.83 7.79 -16.03
N LYS A 208 0.95 8.63 -16.58
CA LYS A 208 0.94 10.08 -16.29
C LYS A 208 0.55 10.40 -14.84
N TYR A 209 -0.17 9.52 -14.16
CA TYR A 209 -0.61 9.74 -12.79
C TYR A 209 0.39 9.21 -11.77
N VAL A 210 1.25 8.25 -12.14
CA VAL A 210 2.27 7.69 -11.23
C VAL A 210 3.38 8.73 -10.99
N ARG A 211 3.72 8.90 -9.71
CA ARG A 211 4.80 9.76 -9.20
C ARG A 211 5.93 8.94 -8.60
N PHE A 212 5.58 7.90 -7.86
CA PHE A 212 6.54 7.04 -7.18
C PHE A 212 6.16 5.58 -7.38
N LEU A 213 7.14 4.77 -7.76
CA LEU A 213 7.06 3.31 -7.82
C LEU A 213 8.16 2.73 -6.94
N ASP A 214 7.80 2.32 -5.72
CA ASP A 214 8.72 1.72 -4.74
C ASP A 214 8.87 0.22 -4.99
N ILE A 215 10.07 -0.19 -5.42
CA ILE A 215 10.43 -1.57 -5.71
C ILE A 215 11.57 -2.07 -4.81
N VAL A 216 11.80 -1.41 -3.68
CA VAL A 216 12.83 -1.75 -2.69
C VAL A 216 12.78 -3.23 -2.31
N ASN A 217 13.95 -3.86 -2.16
CA ASN A 217 14.07 -5.26 -1.71
C ASN A 217 13.34 -6.31 -2.59
N ASN A 218 13.26 -6.06 -3.90
CA ASN A 218 12.94 -7.07 -4.90
C ASN A 218 14.24 -7.69 -5.49
N TYR A 219 14.09 -8.70 -6.33
CA TYR A 219 15.19 -9.45 -6.95
C TYR A 219 15.58 -8.93 -8.34
N VAL A 220 15.05 -7.78 -8.75
CA VAL A 220 15.37 -7.17 -10.04
C VAL A 220 16.81 -6.62 -9.99
N SER A 221 17.69 -7.20 -10.80
CA SER A 221 19.11 -6.87 -10.88
C SER A 221 19.42 -5.87 -11.99
N ALA A 222 20.60 -5.23 -11.96
CA ALA A 222 21.02 -4.31 -13.01
C ALA A 222 21.02 -4.92 -14.41
N VAL A 223 21.27 -6.24 -14.53
CA VAL A 223 21.24 -6.97 -15.80
C VAL A 223 19.83 -7.03 -16.38
N ASP A 224 18.80 -7.15 -15.54
CA ASP A 224 17.41 -7.15 -15.98
C ASP A 224 16.98 -5.80 -16.57
N TRP A 225 17.62 -4.71 -16.13
CA TRP A 225 17.33 -3.36 -16.59
C TRP A 225 18.05 -2.97 -17.90
N ASP A 226 19.17 -3.62 -18.27
CA ASP A 226 19.96 -3.25 -19.46
C ASP A 226 19.14 -3.23 -20.77
N PRO A 227 18.25 -4.21 -21.06
CA PRO A 227 17.38 -4.15 -22.25
C PRO A 227 16.41 -2.97 -22.19
N ALA A 228 15.84 -2.69 -21.01
CA ALA A 228 14.93 -1.59 -20.82
C ALA A 228 15.65 -0.24 -20.94
N TYR A 229 16.88 -0.08 -20.44
CA TYR A 229 17.68 1.11 -20.69
C TYR A 229 17.75 1.40 -22.18
N ARG A 230 18.24 0.46 -22.98
CA ARG A 230 18.39 0.65 -24.43
C ARG A 230 17.09 0.96 -25.16
N GLN A 231 15.97 0.46 -24.67
CA GLN A 231 14.64 0.70 -25.25
C GLN A 231 14.08 2.08 -24.86
N PHE A 232 14.34 2.55 -23.64
CA PHE A 232 13.77 3.80 -23.09
C PHE A 232 14.77 4.98 -23.06
N THR A 233 16.03 4.76 -23.47
CA THR A 233 17.20 5.66 -23.31
C THR A 233 17.11 7.06 -23.93
N SER A 234 16.28 7.30 -24.95
CA SER A 234 16.41 8.55 -25.73
C SER A 234 15.31 9.58 -25.52
N ASN A 235 14.17 9.26 -24.88
CA ASN A 235 13.04 10.20 -24.77
C ASN A 235 12.21 10.10 -23.48
N ASN A 236 12.68 9.43 -22.42
CA ASN A 236 11.84 9.20 -21.24
C ASN A 236 12.55 9.30 -19.87
N GLU A 237 13.33 10.37 -19.69
CA GLU A 237 13.94 10.72 -18.38
C GLU A 237 12.88 10.82 -17.25
N THR A 238 11.67 11.27 -17.58
CA THR A 238 10.53 11.37 -16.66
C THR A 238 10.17 10.04 -16.00
N THR A 239 10.26 8.92 -16.73
CA THR A 239 10.01 7.58 -16.17
C THR A 239 11.04 7.23 -15.09
N TRP A 240 12.31 7.51 -15.32
CA TRP A 240 13.38 7.20 -14.38
C TRP A 240 13.30 8.04 -13.09
N ARG A 241 12.78 9.27 -13.18
CA ARG A 241 12.53 10.16 -12.04
C ARG A 241 11.40 9.71 -11.11
N LYS A 242 10.69 8.63 -11.44
CA LYS A 242 9.58 8.09 -10.64
C LYS A 242 9.90 6.75 -9.98
N LEU A 243 10.99 6.09 -10.37
CA LEU A 243 11.38 4.80 -9.81
C LEU A 243 12.12 5.00 -8.48
N VAL A 244 11.56 4.46 -7.40
CA VAL A 244 12.21 4.40 -6.09
C VAL A 244 12.79 3.00 -5.94
N TYR A 245 14.10 2.89 -6.16
CA TYR A 245 14.82 1.64 -6.10
C TYR A 245 15.98 1.76 -5.12
N LEU A 246 15.97 0.96 -4.05
CA LEU A 246 17.14 0.63 -3.25
C LEU A 246 16.95 -0.73 -2.55
N PRO A 247 17.95 -1.61 -2.47
CA PRO A 247 18.01 -2.66 -1.46
C PRO A 247 17.96 -2.08 -0.03
N LEU A 248 17.18 -2.71 0.84
CA LEU A 248 16.81 -2.27 2.21
C LEU A 248 17.98 -2.05 3.21
N SER A 249 19.24 -2.28 2.84
CA SER A 249 20.39 -2.07 3.73
C SER A 249 20.96 -0.64 3.70
N TRP A 250 20.38 0.28 2.93
CA TRP A 250 21.08 1.48 2.45
C TRP A 250 20.42 2.78 2.92
N VAL A 251 20.52 3.06 4.23
CA VAL A 251 20.22 4.37 4.79
C VAL A 251 21.53 5.17 4.87
N SER A 252 21.59 6.32 4.18
CA SER A 252 22.66 7.35 4.18
C SER A 252 24.03 7.05 3.56
N THR A 253 24.48 5.79 3.43
CA THR A 253 25.87 5.48 2.98
C THR A 253 25.98 4.83 1.59
N HIS A 254 24.93 4.88 0.75
CA HIS A 254 24.94 4.22 -0.55
C HIS A 254 25.95 4.84 -1.53
N LYS A 255 26.71 3.99 -2.21
CA LYS A 255 27.54 4.38 -3.36
C LYS A 255 26.71 4.21 -4.64
N TRP A 256 26.10 5.31 -5.07
CA TRP A 256 25.25 5.40 -6.26
C TRP A 256 25.92 5.00 -7.59
N GLN A 257 27.26 4.94 -7.61
CA GLN A 257 28.09 4.59 -8.77
C GLN A 257 27.89 3.16 -9.33
N SER A 258 27.12 2.30 -8.65
CA SER A 258 26.77 0.94 -9.11
C SER A 258 25.27 0.66 -9.06
N SER A 259 24.43 1.70 -9.11
CA SER A 259 22.98 1.54 -9.06
C SER A 259 22.45 0.94 -10.37
N ILE A 260 21.24 0.36 -10.32
CA ILE A 260 20.58 -0.10 -11.54
C ILE A 260 20.36 1.03 -12.54
N CYS A 261 20.44 2.31 -12.13
CA CYS A 261 20.03 3.51 -12.87
C CYS A 261 20.98 3.94 -13.99
N GLY A 262 22.14 3.29 -14.14
CA GLY A 262 23.11 3.59 -15.21
C GLY A 262 23.48 5.08 -15.25
N GLU A 263 23.33 5.70 -16.43
CA GLU A 263 23.57 7.14 -16.62
C GLU A 263 22.52 8.05 -15.94
N HIS A 264 21.38 7.52 -15.51
CA HIS A 264 20.32 8.26 -14.81
C HIS A 264 20.44 8.24 -13.29
N THR A 265 21.65 8.02 -12.78
CA THR A 265 21.94 7.94 -11.34
C THR A 265 21.48 9.19 -10.58
N ASP A 266 21.70 10.39 -11.12
CA ASP A 266 21.28 11.65 -10.48
C ASP A 266 19.75 11.77 -10.39
N ALA A 267 19.03 11.37 -11.43
CA ALA A 267 17.57 11.37 -11.44
C ALA A 267 16.98 10.40 -10.39
N ALA A 268 17.62 9.24 -10.20
CA ALA A 268 17.22 8.28 -9.18
C ALA A 268 17.54 8.77 -7.76
N MET A 269 18.67 9.45 -7.56
CA MET A 269 19.01 10.14 -6.31
C MET A 269 17.95 11.18 -5.93
N ASP A 270 17.54 12.00 -6.88
CA ASP A 270 16.51 13.02 -6.66
C ASP A 270 15.16 12.40 -6.30
N CYS A 271 14.75 11.36 -7.02
CA CYS A 271 13.54 10.59 -6.72
C CYS A 271 13.58 10.03 -5.29
N HIS A 272 14.69 9.41 -4.91
CA HIS A 272 14.91 8.86 -3.57
C HIS A 272 14.81 9.94 -2.49
N ASN A 273 15.51 11.06 -2.65
CA ASN A 273 15.47 12.16 -1.68
C ASN A 273 14.06 12.73 -1.51
N LYS A 274 13.29 12.82 -2.61
CA LYS A 274 11.89 13.25 -2.56
C LYS A 274 10.97 12.23 -1.91
N PHE A 275 11.17 10.94 -2.16
CA PHE A 275 10.35 9.90 -1.54
C PHE A 275 10.59 9.82 -0.03
N TYR A 276 11.86 9.86 0.39
CA TYR A 276 12.28 9.77 1.78
C TYR A 276 12.42 11.13 2.47
N TRP A 277 11.68 12.15 2.02
CA TRP A 277 11.79 13.55 2.48
C TRP A 277 11.63 13.70 4.00
N ALA A 278 10.80 12.87 4.62
CA ALA A 278 10.55 12.86 6.06
C ALA A 278 11.57 12.02 6.87
N GLY A 279 12.56 11.43 6.23
CA GLY A 279 13.54 10.54 6.86
C GLY A 279 12.95 9.21 7.38
N LEU A 280 11.75 8.85 6.92
CA LEU A 280 11.07 7.60 7.31
C LEU A 280 11.57 6.43 6.48
N THR A 281 11.74 5.25 7.04
CA THR A 281 12.18 4.06 6.29
C THR A 281 11.12 3.51 5.33
N ASP A 282 9.86 3.88 5.54
CA ASP A 282 8.73 3.44 4.74
C ASP A 282 7.63 4.54 4.67
N PRO A 283 7.81 5.58 3.84
CA PRO A 283 6.85 6.66 3.70
C PRO A 283 5.48 6.18 3.20
N VAL A 284 4.41 6.79 3.72
CA VAL A 284 3.03 6.61 3.26
C VAL A 284 2.51 8.00 2.86
N PHE A 285 1.97 8.11 1.65
CA PHE A 285 1.44 9.38 1.13
C PHE A 285 -0.09 9.37 1.15
N THR A 286 -0.65 10.44 1.66
CA THR A 286 -2.07 10.68 1.85
C THR A 286 -2.54 11.85 1.00
N ARG A 287 -3.84 12.18 1.01
CA ARG A 287 -4.36 13.34 0.23
C ARG A 287 -3.82 14.69 0.71
N SER A 288 -3.33 14.75 1.95
CA SER A 288 -2.72 15.95 2.52
C SER A 288 -1.26 16.16 2.10
N ASP A 289 -0.59 15.12 1.60
CA ASP A 289 0.82 15.22 1.24
C ASP A 289 0.99 15.88 -0.13
N GLN A 290 1.93 16.83 -0.21
CA GLN A 290 2.34 17.40 -1.49
C GLN A 290 3.26 16.42 -2.21
N LEU A 291 2.75 15.81 -3.27
CA LEU A 291 3.56 15.01 -4.18
C LEU A 291 4.36 15.90 -5.13
N PRO A 292 5.57 15.47 -5.57
CA PRO A 292 6.31 16.19 -6.59
C PRO A 292 5.48 16.41 -7.86
N GLU A 293 5.69 17.55 -8.52
CA GLU A 293 5.07 17.84 -9.81
C GLU A 293 5.46 16.82 -10.88
N LEU A 294 4.55 16.61 -11.85
CA LEU A 294 4.87 15.86 -13.07
C LEU A 294 5.73 16.76 -13.93
N ASN A 295 7.02 16.46 -14.00
CA ASN A 295 7.89 17.03 -15.02
C ASN A 295 7.66 16.33 -16.35
#